data_AF-A0AAN8EVJ6-F1
#
_entry.id   AF-A0AAN8EVJ6-F1
#
_cell.length_a   1.000
_cell.length_b   1.000
_cell.length_c   1.000
_cell.angle_alpha   90.00
_cell.angle_beta   90.00
_cell.angle_gamma   90.00
#
_symmetry.space_group_name_H-M   'P 1'
#
loop_
_entity.id
_entity.type
_entity.pdbx_description
1 polymer ?
#
loop_
_entity_poly.entity_id
_entity_poly.type
_entity_poly.pdbx_seq_one_letter_code
_entity_poly.pdbx_strand_id
1 'polypeptide(L)'
;MRSRFYEAIKESHPEFEIVLVSRDKEADSLFEYYDEHMGDWTFIPFGDPKIEELLEKYNARTIPGLSVIKSDGTIVVKDARTEVQEKASDPEALYEEWEAFCF
;
A
#
# COMPACT_ATOMS: atom_id res chain seq x y z
N MET A 1 9.99 6.80 5.61
CA MET A 1 9.05 7.80 5.08
C MET A 1 7.66 7.19 4.93
N ARG A 2 7.50 6.08 4.20
CA ARG A 2 6.18 5.43 4.04
C ARG A 2 5.71 4.70 5.30
N SER A 3 6.62 4.01 6.02
CA SER A 3 6.32 3.34 7.30
C SER A 3 5.73 4.31 8.33
N ARG A 4 6.33 5.49 8.49
CA ARG A 4 5.84 6.54 9.43
C ARG A 4 4.42 7.02 9.14
N PHE A 5 4.06 7.18 7.86
CA PHE A 5 2.69 7.56 7.49
C PHE A 5 1.72 6.47 7.93
N TYR A 6 2.00 5.21 7.57
CA TYR A 6 1.16 4.09 7.95
C TYR A 6 1.01 3.95 9.46
N GLU A 7 2.11 3.98 10.21
CA GLU A 7 2.09 3.85 11.67
C GLU A 7 1.23 4.95 12.32
N ALA A 8 1.34 6.19 11.84
CA ALA A 8 0.53 7.30 12.31
C ALA A 8 -0.97 7.07 12.06
N ILE A 9 -1.34 6.63 10.85
CA ILE A 9 -2.74 6.37 10.50
C ILE A 9 -3.29 5.13 11.23
N LYS A 10 -2.51 4.06 11.31
CA LYS A 10 -2.93 2.77 11.91
C LYS A 10 -3.28 2.92 13.39
N GLU A 11 -2.68 3.88 14.09
CA GLU A 11 -2.99 4.18 15.50
C GLU A 11 -4.43 4.70 15.67
N SER A 12 -4.87 5.62 14.82
CA SER A 12 -6.22 6.20 14.84
C SER A 12 -7.26 5.38 14.07
N HIS A 13 -6.82 4.73 12.99
CA HIS A 13 -7.64 4.06 11.97
C HIS A 13 -7.21 2.58 11.81
N PRO A 14 -7.56 1.70 12.77
CA PRO A 14 -7.14 0.31 12.76
C PRO A 14 -7.63 -0.48 11.52
N GLU A 15 -8.70 -0.02 10.87
CA GLU A 15 -9.26 -0.55 9.63
C GLU A 15 -8.37 -0.30 8.39
N PHE A 16 -7.49 0.70 8.44
CA PHE A 16 -6.58 0.99 7.34
C PHE A 16 -5.45 -0.03 7.28
N GLU A 17 -5.15 -0.58 6.11
CA GLU A 17 -4.11 -1.59 5.95
C GLU A 17 -3.32 -1.38 4.65
N ILE A 18 -2.00 -1.60 4.71
CA ILE A 18 -1.14 -1.63 3.53
C ILE A 18 -0.75 -3.08 3.28
N VAL A 19 -1.12 -3.58 2.10
CA VAL A 19 -0.76 -4.92 1.64
C VAL A 19 0.35 -4.80 0.61
N LEU A 20 1.55 -5.32 0.92
CA LEU A 20 2.60 -5.47 -0.08
C LEU A 20 2.25 -6.59 -1.06
N VAL A 21 2.19 -6.23 -2.33
CA VAL A 21 2.16 -7.17 -3.46
C VAL A 21 3.53 -7.14 -4.14
N SER A 22 4.39 -8.09 -3.79
CA SER A 22 5.74 -8.16 -4.35
C SER A 22 5.74 -8.66 -5.80
N ARG A 23 6.66 -8.12 -6.59
CA ARG A 23 6.99 -8.62 -7.94
C ARG A 23 8.40 -9.23 -7.99
N ASP A 24 8.99 -9.47 -6.82
CA ASP A 24 10.31 -10.06 -6.71
C ASP A 24 10.26 -11.49 -7.26
N LYS A 25 11.39 -11.94 -7.80
CA LYS A 25 11.50 -13.26 -8.41
C LYS A 25 11.90 -14.34 -7.41
N GLU A 26 12.37 -13.93 -6.23
CA GLU A 26 12.89 -14.80 -5.18
C GLU A 26 12.28 -14.38 -3.84
N ALA A 27 11.98 -15.37 -2.98
CA ALA A 27 11.41 -15.12 -1.67
C ALA A 27 12.36 -14.31 -0.77
N ASP A 28 13.67 -14.60 -0.83
CA ASP A 28 14.68 -13.92 -0.01
C ASP A 28 14.71 -12.41 -0.31
N SER A 29 14.56 -12.01 -1.58
CA SER A 29 14.49 -10.59 -1.96
C SER A 29 13.23 -9.90 -1.42
N LEU A 30 12.09 -10.59 -1.37
CA LEU A 30 10.89 -10.10 -0.72
C LEU A 30 11.12 -9.90 0.77
N PHE A 31 11.70 -10.89 1.45
CA PHE A 31 11.95 -10.84 2.89
C PHE A 31 12.95 -9.75 3.25
N GLU A 32 14.07 -9.63 2.52
CA GLU A 32 15.03 -8.53 2.70
C GLU A 32 14.38 -7.17 2.51
N TYR A 33 13.57 -7.00 1.45
CA TYR A 33 12.86 -5.74 1.24
C TYR A 33 11.87 -5.42 2.35
N TYR A 34 11.11 -6.42 2.79
CA TYR A 34 10.16 -6.30 3.89
C TYR A 34 10.87 -5.90 5.19
N ASP A 35 11.91 -6.63 5.58
CA ASP A 35 12.64 -6.40 6.83
C ASP A 35 13.33 -5.01 6.86
N GLU A 36 13.91 -4.59 5.74
CA GLU A 36 14.64 -3.31 5.67
C GLU A 36 13.72 -2.08 5.52
N HIS A 37 12.57 -2.22 4.88
CA HIS A 37 11.79 -1.06 4.40
C HIS A 37 10.34 -1.02 4.89
N MET A 38 9.84 -2.09 5.48
CA MET A 38 8.43 -2.20 5.87
C MET A 38 8.30 -2.36 7.38
N GLY A 39 7.34 -1.63 7.96
CA GLY A 39 6.96 -1.78 9.37
C GLY A 39 5.96 -2.92 9.54
N ASP A 40 4.94 -2.72 10.37
CA ASP A 40 3.85 -3.69 10.63
C ASP A 40 2.83 -3.81 9.48
N TRP A 41 3.30 -3.78 8.23
CA TRP A 41 2.44 -3.98 7.05
C TRP A 41 2.24 -5.46 6.80
N THR A 42 1.12 -5.82 6.22
CA THR A 42 0.94 -7.19 5.74
C THR A 42 1.50 -7.35 4.31
N PHE A 43 1.81 -8.58 3.92
CA PHE A 43 2.28 -8.90 2.58
C PHE A 43 1.64 -10.20 2.10
N ILE A 44 1.51 -10.33 0.78
CA ILE A 44 1.08 -11.59 0.18
C ILE A 44 2.28 -12.55 0.13
N PRO A 45 2.15 -13.79 0.67
CA PRO A 45 3.23 -14.76 0.63
C PRO A 45 3.78 -14.97 -0.78
N PHE A 46 5.10 -15.10 -0.89
CA PHE A 46 5.76 -15.35 -2.15
C PHE A 46 5.18 -16.57 -2.86
N GLY A 47 4.93 -16.45 -4.17
CA GLY A 47 4.38 -17.52 -5.00
C GLY A 47 2.86 -17.72 -4.89
N ASP A 48 2.14 -16.89 -4.11
CA ASP A 48 0.68 -16.93 -4.11
C ASP A 48 0.14 -16.46 -5.49
N PRO A 49 -0.75 -17.24 -6.15
CA PRO A 49 -1.30 -16.88 -7.46
C PRO A 49 -2.07 -15.55 -7.45
N LYS A 50 -2.58 -15.11 -6.29
CA LYS A 50 -3.26 -13.81 -6.15
C LYS A 50 -2.36 -12.64 -6.48
N ILE A 51 -1.05 -12.78 -6.37
CA ILE A 51 -0.10 -11.72 -6.74
C ILE A 51 -0.32 -11.33 -8.20
N GLU A 52 -0.32 -12.31 -9.11
CA GLU A 52 -0.52 -12.05 -10.54
C GLU A 52 -1.92 -11.50 -10.82
N GLU A 53 -2.95 -12.07 -10.19
CA GLU A 53 -4.33 -11.60 -10.32
C GLU A 53 -4.50 -10.13 -9.91
N LEU A 54 -3.90 -9.71 -8.79
CA LEU A 54 -4.00 -8.34 -8.30
C LEU A 54 -3.19 -7.37 -9.16
N LEU A 55 -2.00 -7.76 -9.60
CA LEU A 55 -1.18 -6.95 -10.50
C LEU A 55 -1.88 -6.70 -11.84
N GLU A 56 -2.56 -7.72 -12.38
CA GLU A 56 -3.37 -7.59 -13.59
C GLU A 56 -4.62 -6.76 -13.34
N LYS A 57 -5.41 -7.09 -12.31
CA LYS A 57 -6.66 -6.41 -11.96
C LYS A 57 -6.48 -4.91 -11.76
N TYR A 58 -5.42 -4.51 -11.04
CA TYR A 58 -5.13 -3.10 -10.78
C TYR A 58 -4.17 -2.48 -11.79
N ASN A 59 -3.79 -3.23 -12.83
CA ASN A 59 -2.90 -2.78 -13.89
C ASN A 59 -1.61 -2.14 -13.35
N ALA A 60 -1.03 -2.77 -12.32
CA ALA A 60 0.17 -2.31 -11.62
C ALA A 60 1.42 -2.54 -12.48
N ARG A 61 1.61 -1.69 -13.50
CA ARG A 61 2.68 -1.84 -14.50
C ARG A 61 4.02 -1.26 -14.06
N THR A 62 4.01 -0.21 -13.24
CA THR A 62 5.20 0.53 -12.81
C THR A 62 5.52 0.29 -11.35
N ILE A 63 6.80 0.09 -11.03
CA ILE A 63 7.30 -0.04 -9.66
C ILE A 63 8.33 1.06 -9.35
N PRO A 64 8.37 1.58 -8.10
CA PRO A 64 7.42 1.35 -7.01
C PRO A 64 6.08 2.08 -7.28
N GLY A 65 4.96 1.41 -7.00
CA GLY A 65 3.60 1.97 -7.12
C GLY A 65 2.80 1.75 -5.83
N LEU A 66 1.87 2.67 -5.55
CA LEU A 66 0.95 2.57 -4.42
C LEU A 66 -0.41 3.09 -4.88
N SER A 67 -1.45 2.30 -4.65
CA SER A 67 -2.83 2.66 -4.96
C SER A 67 -3.72 2.41 -3.75
N VAL A 68 -4.69 3.28 -3.52
CA VAL A 68 -5.70 3.13 -2.47
C VAL A 68 -6.94 2.53 -3.10
N ILE A 69 -7.42 1.47 -2.46
CA ILE A 69 -8.49 0.62 -2.95
C ILE A 69 -9.55 0.51 -1.86
N LYS A 70 -10.82 0.64 -2.23
CA LYS A 70 -11.95 0.42 -1.32
C LYS A 70 -12.12 -1.08 -1.02
N SER A 71 -12.90 -1.39 0.00
CA SER A 71 -13.28 -2.77 0.34
C SER A 71 -14.00 -3.51 -0.80
N ASP A 72 -14.67 -2.80 -1.71
CA ASP A 72 -15.31 -3.37 -2.91
C ASP A 72 -14.33 -3.64 -4.08
N GLY A 73 -13.06 -3.25 -3.95
CA GLY A 73 -12.03 -3.40 -4.98
C GLY A 73 -11.95 -2.24 -5.98
N THR A 74 -12.65 -1.13 -5.75
CA THR A 74 -12.55 0.08 -6.58
C THR A 74 -11.29 0.87 -6.22
N ILE A 75 -10.49 1.24 -7.22
CA ILE A 75 -9.37 2.16 -7.01
C ILE A 75 -9.90 3.57 -6.83
N VAL A 76 -9.61 4.19 -5.68
CA VAL A 76 -9.92 5.61 -5.42
C VAL A 76 -8.73 6.51 -5.71
N VAL A 77 -7.51 6.04 -5.43
CA VAL A 77 -6.28 6.79 -5.68
C VAL A 77 -5.29 5.90 -6.41
N LYS A 78 -4.87 6.31 -7.61
CA LYS A 78 -3.95 5.53 -8.45
C LYS A 78 -2.48 5.74 -8.10
N ASP A 79 -2.10 6.98 -7.78
CA ASP A 79 -0.72 7.35 -7.45
C ASP A 79 -0.62 7.90 -6.02
N ALA A 80 -1.07 7.09 -5.06
CA ALA A 80 -0.99 7.42 -3.64
C ALA A 80 0.46 7.56 -3.17
N ARG A 81 1.42 7.01 -3.92
CA ARG A 81 2.85 7.16 -3.62
C ARG A 81 3.26 8.63 -3.67
N THR A 82 2.86 9.35 -4.72
CA THR A 82 3.19 10.76 -4.86
C THR A 82 2.47 11.59 -3.80
N GLU A 83 1.20 11.29 -3.51
CA GLU A 83 0.47 11.99 -2.45
C GLU A 83 1.10 11.80 -1.06
N VAL A 84 1.55 10.60 -0.71
CA VAL A 84 2.30 10.37 0.53
C VAL A 84 3.64 11.12 0.51
N GLN A 85 4.29 11.28 -0.63
CA GLN A 85 5.55 12.05 -0.69
C GLN A 85 5.33 13.55 -0.51
N GLU A 86 4.23 14.09 -1.02
CA GLU A 86 3.97 15.53 -1.03
C GLU A 86 3.18 16.02 0.18
N LYS A 87 2.25 15.19 0.69
CA LYS A 87 1.25 15.59 1.69
C LYS A 87 1.40 14.91 3.05
N ALA A 88 2.27 13.91 3.21
CA ALA A 88 2.43 13.20 4.50
C ALA A 88 3.03 14.05 5.65
N SER A 89 3.20 15.37 5.47
CA SER A 89 3.43 16.29 6.58
C SER A 89 2.23 16.35 7.53
N ASP A 90 1.02 16.12 7.01
CA ASP A 90 -0.21 15.97 7.78
C ASP A 90 -0.88 14.65 7.36
N PRO A 91 -0.57 13.53 8.05
CA PRO A 91 -1.04 12.23 7.63
C PRO A 91 -2.57 12.12 7.73
N GLU A 92 -3.19 12.66 8.76
CA GLU A 92 -4.64 12.54 8.95
C GLU A 92 -5.42 13.34 7.91
N ALA A 93 -4.98 14.55 7.57
CA ALA A 93 -5.62 15.29 6.48
C ALA A 93 -5.58 14.51 5.16
N LEU A 94 -4.46 13.84 4.85
CA LEU A 94 -4.35 12.99 3.67
C LEU A 94 -5.27 11.76 3.76
N TYR A 95 -5.38 11.13 4.93
CA TYR A 95 -6.27 10.01 5.13
C TYR A 95 -7.74 10.40 4.99
N GLU A 96 -8.16 11.55 5.56
CA GLU A 96 -9.51 12.10 5.39
C GLU A 96 -9.84 12.37 3.92
N GLU A 97 -8.87 12.89 3.13
CA GLU A 97 -9.03 13.04 1.68
C GLU A 97 -9.30 11.69 1.01
N TRP A 98 -8.60 10.63 1.41
CA TRP A 98 -8.81 9.27 0.88
C TRP A 98 -10.14 8.67 1.31
N GLU A 99 -10.51 8.83 2.58
CA GLU A 99 -11.77 8.35 3.15
C GLU A 99 -12.97 9.05 2.52
N ALA A 100 -12.86 10.34 2.19
CA ALA A 100 -13.89 11.08 1.48
C ALA A 100 -14.21 10.49 0.10
N PHE A 101 -13.28 9.77 -0.53
CA PHE A 101 -13.57 9.03 -1.76
C PHE A 101 -14.27 7.69 -1.51
N CYS A 102 -14.19 7.14 -0.28
CA CYS A 102 -14.77 5.86 0.11
C CYS A 102 -16.29 5.93 0.27
N PHE A 103 -16.84 7.06 0.70
CA PHE A 103 -18.28 7.32 0.88
C PHE A 103 -18.89 8.16 -0.27
#